data_AF-A0AB36TF33-F1
#
_entry.id   AF-A0AB36TF33-F1
#
_cell.length_a   1.000
_cell.length_b   1.000
_cell.length_c   1.000
_cell.angle_alpha   90.00
_cell.angle_beta   90.00
_cell.angle_gamma   90.00
#
_symmetry.space_group_name_H-M   'P 1'
#
loop_
_entity.id
_entity.type
_entity.pdbx_description
1 polymer ?
#
loop_
_entity_poly.entity_id
_entity_poly.type
_entity_poly.pdbx_seq_one_letter_code
_entity_poly.pdbx_strand_id
1 'polypeptide(L)'
;MFYILISSVFEILNNIFFLLGYISNVNSFPQPLSPEEEQHYLDLLKKGDEEARNILIERNLRLVAHIVKKYSSTINDSDDLISIGTIGLIKAISTFNHEKGTRLATYAARCIENEILMHIRSNKKTQSEVSLQDPIGVDRDGNEIALIDVIGNESESVVEEVELKMQVKRLYNKMKDVLKAREKMVLELRYGLLNGTGKTQREIAKMLGISRSYVSRIEKKAIKKLGKELKSESFK
;
A
#
# COMPACT_ATOMS: atom_id res chain seq x y z
N MET A 1 -22.89 14.91 -45.28
CA MET A 1 -21.64 14.30 -44.77
C MET A 1 -20.62 15.38 -44.39
N PHE A 2 -20.26 16.31 -45.29
CA PHE A 2 -19.32 17.41 -45.00
C PHE A 2 -19.76 18.34 -43.85
N TYR A 3 -21.06 18.69 -43.79
CA TYR A 3 -21.63 19.54 -42.74
C TYR A 3 -21.59 18.90 -41.34
N ILE A 4 -21.82 17.59 -41.26
CA ILE A 4 -21.75 16.81 -40.01
C ILE A 4 -20.28 16.76 -39.53
N LEU A 5 -19.35 16.56 -40.46
CA LEU A 5 -17.92 16.54 -40.15
C LEU A 5 -17.42 17.89 -39.63
N ILE A 6 -17.93 18.99 -40.20
CA ILE A 6 -17.65 20.35 -39.73
C ILE A 6 -18.29 20.60 -38.36
N SER A 7 -19.53 20.18 -38.11
CA SER A 7 -20.18 20.37 -36.81
C SER A 7 -19.48 19.57 -35.72
N SER A 8 -19.08 18.34 -36.00
CA SER A 8 -18.30 17.50 -35.07
C SER A 8 -16.93 18.11 -34.77
N VAL A 9 -16.24 18.67 -35.77
CA VAL A 9 -14.97 19.39 -35.55
C VAL A 9 -15.19 20.66 -34.72
N PHE A 10 -16.30 21.37 -34.92
CA PHE A 10 -16.65 22.56 -34.14
C PHE A 10 -16.97 22.21 -32.68
N GLU A 11 -17.69 21.11 -32.43
CA GLU A 11 -17.93 20.60 -31.07
C GLU A 11 -16.63 20.17 -30.39
N ILE A 12 -15.73 19.49 -31.11
CA ILE A 12 -14.42 19.11 -30.59
C ILE A 12 -13.58 20.35 -30.27
N LEU A 13 -13.59 21.37 -31.13
CA LEU A 13 -12.90 22.63 -30.89
C LEU A 13 -13.49 23.41 -29.70
N ASN A 14 -14.81 23.42 -29.55
CA ASN A 14 -15.46 24.00 -28.36
C ASN A 14 -15.08 23.23 -27.10
N ASN A 15 -15.11 21.90 -27.11
CA ASN A 15 -14.71 21.08 -25.97
C ASN A 15 -13.24 21.29 -25.61
N ILE A 16 -12.35 21.42 -26.60
CA ILE A 16 -10.93 21.76 -26.41
C ILE A 16 -10.77 23.19 -25.86
N PHE A 17 -11.58 24.15 -26.32
CA PHE A 17 -11.58 25.51 -25.79
C PHE A 17 -12.08 25.57 -24.35
N PHE A 18 -13.10 24.79 -24.00
CA PHE A 18 -13.55 24.62 -22.61
C PHE A 18 -12.46 23.95 -21.76
N LEU A 19 -11.80 22.91 -22.28
CA LEU A 19 -10.68 22.23 -21.62
C LEU A 19 -9.50 23.19 -21.37
N LEU A 20 -9.09 23.98 -22.37
CA LEU A 20 -7.98 24.94 -22.29
C LEU A 20 -8.33 26.21 -21.51
N GLY A 21 -9.58 26.68 -21.60
CA GLY A 21 -10.10 27.80 -20.84
C GLY A 21 -10.21 27.50 -19.34
N TYR A 22 -10.43 26.23 -18.98
CA TYR A 22 -10.34 25.71 -17.61
C TYR A 22 -8.93 25.85 -17.03
N ILE A 23 -7.90 25.62 -17.87
CA ILE A 23 -6.48 25.51 -17.48
C ILE A 23 -5.84 26.86 -17.13
N SER A 24 -6.41 28.00 -17.53
CA SER A 24 -5.65 29.26 -17.44
C SER A 24 -6.43 30.56 -17.20
N ASN A 25 -7.78 30.57 -17.21
CA ASN A 25 -8.48 31.84 -17.04
C ASN A 25 -9.84 31.73 -16.31
N VAL A 26 -9.94 32.35 -15.13
CA VAL A 26 -11.18 32.48 -14.33
C VAL A 26 -12.30 33.20 -15.12
N ASN A 27 -11.97 33.91 -16.19
CA ASN A 27 -12.90 34.59 -17.09
C ASN A 27 -13.64 33.67 -18.08
N SER A 28 -13.27 32.39 -18.20
CA SER A 28 -13.86 31.46 -19.18
C SER A 28 -15.20 30.85 -18.76
N PHE A 29 -15.54 30.90 -17.47
CA PHE A 29 -16.80 30.35 -16.97
C PHE A 29 -17.99 31.23 -17.35
N PRO A 30 -19.22 30.69 -17.49
CA PRO A 30 -20.40 31.48 -17.78
C PRO A 30 -20.76 32.42 -16.63
N GLN A 31 -21.49 33.50 -16.95
CA GLN A 31 -22.00 34.44 -15.94
C GLN A 31 -23.00 33.75 -15.00
N PRO A 32 -22.99 34.07 -13.69
CA PRO A 32 -23.97 33.54 -12.76
C PRO A 32 -25.38 33.93 -13.21
N LEU A 33 -26.34 33.08 -12.89
CA LEU A 33 -27.74 33.33 -13.17
C LEU A 33 -28.25 34.51 -12.33
N SER A 34 -29.22 35.24 -12.87
CA SER A 34 -30.03 36.15 -12.04
C SER A 34 -30.87 35.35 -11.04
N PRO A 35 -31.34 35.96 -9.93
CA PRO A 35 -32.17 35.27 -8.95
C PRO A 35 -33.46 34.66 -9.55
N GLU A 36 -34.02 35.32 -10.55
CA GLU A 36 -35.24 34.87 -11.24
C GLU A 36 -34.97 33.64 -12.12
N GLU A 37 -33.86 33.65 -12.86
CA GLU A 37 -33.42 32.49 -13.65
C GLU A 37 -33.01 31.31 -12.75
N GLU A 38 -32.29 31.56 -11.66
CA GLU A 38 -31.92 30.52 -10.70
C GLU A 38 -33.18 29.83 -10.15
N GLN A 39 -34.21 30.60 -9.79
CA GLN A 39 -35.48 30.05 -9.33
C GLN A 39 -36.17 29.22 -10.43
N HIS A 40 -36.17 29.70 -11.68
CA HIS A 40 -36.75 28.98 -12.80
C HIS A 40 -36.10 27.61 -13.01
N TYR A 41 -34.77 27.54 -13.05
CA TYR A 41 -34.05 26.27 -13.23
C TYR A 41 -34.17 25.35 -12.01
N LEU A 42 -34.27 25.89 -10.80
CA LEU A 42 -34.54 25.10 -9.60
C LEU A 42 -35.93 24.44 -9.64
N ASP A 43 -36.94 25.13 -10.16
CA ASP A 43 -38.28 24.57 -10.32
C ASP A 43 -38.34 23.50 -11.42
N LEU A 44 -37.56 23.64 -12.48
CA LEU A 44 -37.37 22.60 -13.51
C LEU A 44 -36.62 21.39 -12.94
N LEU A 45 -35.57 21.61 -12.15
CA LEU A 45 -34.81 20.55 -11.50
C LEU A 45 -35.69 19.71 -10.57
N LYS A 46 -36.63 20.33 -9.84
CA LYS A 46 -37.63 19.59 -9.03
C LYS A 46 -38.52 18.66 -9.84
N LYS A 47 -38.72 18.96 -11.13
CA LYS A 47 -39.48 18.12 -12.07
C LYS A 47 -38.62 17.03 -12.71
N GLY A 48 -37.33 16.94 -12.36
CA GLY A 48 -36.39 15.95 -12.90
C GLY A 48 -35.74 16.35 -14.21
N ASP A 49 -35.68 17.65 -14.52
CA ASP A 49 -35.01 18.16 -15.71
C ASP A 49 -33.47 18.14 -15.54
N GLU A 50 -32.80 17.22 -16.25
CA GLU A 50 -31.35 17.09 -16.24
C GLU A 50 -30.64 18.26 -16.94
N GLU A 51 -31.28 18.92 -17.91
CA GLU A 51 -30.68 20.07 -18.58
C GLU A 51 -30.63 21.27 -17.62
N ALA A 52 -31.69 21.48 -16.85
CA ALA A 52 -31.70 22.48 -15.78
C ALA A 52 -30.62 22.20 -14.73
N ARG A 53 -30.35 20.92 -14.42
CA ARG A 53 -29.25 20.51 -13.54
C ARG A 53 -27.89 20.93 -14.09
N ASN A 54 -27.62 20.64 -15.37
CA ASN A 54 -26.37 20.99 -16.03
C ASN A 54 -26.15 22.50 -16.05
N ILE A 55 -27.20 23.27 -16.40
CA ILE A 55 -27.15 24.74 -16.40
C ILE A 55 -26.81 25.27 -15.01
N LEU A 56 -27.47 24.78 -13.96
CA LEU A 56 -27.17 25.20 -12.59
C LEU A 56 -25.73 24.88 -12.18
N ILE A 57 -25.18 23.74 -12.62
CA ILE A 57 -23.78 23.35 -12.34
C ILE A 57 -22.84 24.32 -13.04
N GLU A 58 -22.96 24.47 -14.36
CA GLU A 58 -22.07 25.29 -15.18
C GLU A 58 -22.03 26.75 -14.71
N ARG A 59 -23.20 27.31 -14.40
CA ARG A 59 -23.37 28.69 -13.95
C ARG A 59 -22.79 28.96 -12.57
N ASN A 60 -22.53 27.92 -11.78
CA ASN A 60 -21.94 28.00 -10.45
C ASN A 60 -20.47 27.55 -10.39
N LEU A 61 -19.84 27.16 -11.50
CA LEU A 61 -18.43 26.73 -11.53
C LEU A 61 -17.45 27.80 -11.03
N ARG A 62 -17.75 29.09 -11.21
CA ARG A 62 -16.92 30.18 -10.67
C ARG A 62 -16.81 30.16 -9.14
N LEU A 63 -17.86 29.70 -8.46
CA LEU A 63 -17.86 29.54 -7.01
C LEU A 63 -16.85 28.47 -6.59
N VAL A 64 -16.78 27.35 -7.33
CA VAL A 64 -15.79 26.29 -7.10
C VAL A 64 -14.38 26.85 -7.23
N ALA A 65 -14.08 27.52 -8.34
CA ALA A 65 -12.77 28.12 -8.57
C ALA A 65 -12.39 29.14 -7.48
N HIS A 66 -13.35 29.94 -6.99
CA HIS A 66 -13.12 30.89 -5.91
C HIS A 66 -12.79 30.19 -4.59
N ILE A 67 -13.53 29.12 -4.23
CA ILE A 67 -13.32 28.38 -2.98
C ILE A 67 -11.98 27.63 -3.01
N VAL A 68 -11.63 27.01 -4.14
CA VAL A 68 -10.39 26.23 -4.29
C VAL A 68 -9.14 27.09 -4.03
N LYS A 69 -9.15 28.38 -4.41
CA LYS A 69 -8.01 29.30 -4.15
C LYS A 69 -7.60 29.39 -2.68
N LYS A 70 -8.51 29.13 -1.75
CA LYS A 70 -8.22 29.11 -0.30
C LYS A 70 -7.40 27.88 0.12
N TYR A 71 -7.41 26.81 -0.67
CA TYR A 71 -6.83 25.51 -0.34
C TYR A 71 -5.66 25.10 -1.24
N SER A 72 -5.51 25.72 -2.41
CA SER A 72 -4.40 25.47 -3.33
C SER A 72 -3.08 25.98 -2.75
N SER A 73 -2.11 25.08 -2.52
CA SER A 73 -0.74 25.45 -2.13
C SER A 73 0.21 25.51 -3.34
N THR A 74 -0.05 24.67 -4.36
CA THR A 74 0.71 24.59 -5.62
C THR A 74 -0.24 24.66 -6.82
N ILE A 75 0.29 25.02 -8.00
CA ILE A 75 -0.48 25.10 -9.25
C ILE A 75 -1.07 23.73 -9.62
N ASN A 76 -0.29 22.65 -9.53
CA ASN A 76 -0.75 21.29 -9.86
C ASN A 76 -1.85 20.77 -8.92
N ASP A 77 -1.90 21.24 -7.66
CA ASP A 77 -2.98 20.87 -6.73
C ASP A 77 -4.33 21.52 -7.11
N SER A 78 -4.29 22.59 -7.90
CA SER A 78 -5.48 23.41 -8.17
C SER A 78 -6.48 22.68 -9.07
N ASP A 79 -6.02 21.93 -10.07
CA ASP A 79 -6.89 21.23 -11.02
C ASP A 79 -7.64 20.06 -10.36
N ASP A 80 -6.93 19.30 -9.51
CA ASP A 80 -7.52 18.22 -8.71
C ASP A 80 -8.57 18.77 -7.75
N LEU A 81 -8.23 19.86 -7.04
CA LEU A 81 -9.15 20.51 -6.11
C LEU A 81 -10.37 21.11 -6.81
N ILE A 82 -10.24 21.63 -8.04
CA ILE A 82 -11.39 22.08 -8.83
C ILE A 82 -12.27 20.89 -9.21
N SER A 83 -11.68 19.77 -9.62
CA SER A 83 -12.44 18.55 -9.95
C SER A 83 -13.23 18.04 -8.74
N ILE A 84 -12.59 17.97 -7.57
CA ILE A 84 -13.21 17.58 -6.29
C ILE A 84 -14.28 18.58 -5.87
N GLY A 85 -13.99 19.86 -5.97
CA GLY A 85 -14.95 20.92 -5.65
C GLY A 85 -16.18 20.86 -6.57
N THR A 86 -16.00 20.50 -7.84
CA THR A 86 -17.09 20.30 -8.80
C THR A 86 -17.99 19.14 -8.39
N ILE A 87 -17.43 18.03 -7.88
CA ILE A 87 -18.22 16.93 -7.28
C ILE A 87 -19.07 17.46 -6.12
N GLY A 88 -18.49 18.31 -5.25
CA GLY A 88 -19.22 18.95 -4.16
C GLY A 88 -20.35 19.86 -4.64
N LEU A 89 -20.15 20.60 -5.72
CA LEU A 89 -21.18 21.43 -6.35
C LEU A 89 -22.31 20.58 -6.95
N ILE A 90 -21.97 19.53 -7.70
CA ILE A 90 -22.94 18.59 -8.28
C ILE A 90 -23.82 17.99 -7.19
N LYS A 91 -23.21 17.54 -6.10
CA LYS A 91 -23.92 17.01 -4.93
C LYS A 91 -24.82 18.08 -4.32
N ALA A 92 -24.32 19.30 -4.14
CA ALA A 92 -25.11 20.40 -3.60
C ALA A 92 -26.36 20.69 -4.42
N ILE A 93 -26.24 20.81 -5.74
CA ILE A 93 -27.36 21.08 -6.65
C ILE A 93 -28.37 19.93 -6.60
N SER A 94 -27.89 18.69 -6.58
CA SER A 94 -28.75 17.50 -6.55
C SER A 94 -29.51 17.34 -5.22
N THR A 95 -29.00 17.90 -4.11
CA THR A 95 -29.61 17.77 -2.77
C THR A 95 -30.16 19.08 -2.19
N PHE A 96 -30.12 20.17 -2.95
CA PHE A 96 -30.54 21.49 -2.48
C PHE A 96 -32.06 21.53 -2.28
N ASN A 97 -32.49 22.15 -1.18
CA ASN A 97 -33.90 22.42 -0.92
C ASN A 97 -34.10 23.90 -0.56
N HIS A 98 -34.76 24.62 -1.46
CA HIS A 98 -35.08 26.05 -1.32
C HIS A 98 -36.02 26.36 -0.13
N GLU A 99 -36.86 25.41 0.29
CA GLU A 99 -37.80 25.60 1.41
C GLU A 99 -37.10 25.82 2.75
N LYS A 100 -35.81 25.48 2.84
CA LYS A 100 -34.98 25.71 4.03
C LYS A 100 -34.48 27.16 4.15
N GLY A 101 -34.83 28.05 3.21
CA GLY A 101 -34.59 29.49 3.29
C GLY A 101 -33.13 29.92 3.10
N THR A 102 -32.24 29.01 2.67
CA THR A 102 -30.84 29.32 2.38
C THR A 102 -30.62 29.54 0.89
N ARG A 103 -29.71 30.46 0.55
CA ARG A 103 -29.32 30.68 -0.86
C ARG A 103 -28.54 29.46 -1.37
N LEU A 104 -28.73 29.11 -2.65
CA LEU A 104 -28.04 27.99 -3.30
C LEU A 104 -26.53 28.11 -3.16
N ALA A 105 -25.97 29.28 -3.47
CA ALA A 105 -24.53 29.54 -3.34
C ALA A 105 -23.98 29.29 -1.92
N THR A 106 -24.74 29.65 -0.88
CA THR A 106 -24.33 29.42 0.52
C THR A 106 -24.30 27.93 0.85
N TYR A 107 -25.31 27.17 0.40
CA TYR A 107 -25.34 25.73 0.60
C TYR A 107 -24.25 25.02 -0.21
N ALA A 108 -24.12 25.37 -1.49
CA ALA A 108 -23.11 24.85 -2.40
C ALA A 108 -21.70 25.09 -1.88
N ALA A 109 -21.40 26.29 -1.37
CA ALA A 109 -20.10 26.60 -0.77
C ALA A 109 -19.72 25.61 0.35
N ARG A 110 -20.67 25.27 1.23
CA ARG A 110 -20.43 24.30 2.32
C ARG A 110 -20.17 22.89 1.79
N CYS A 111 -20.88 22.47 0.75
CA CYS A 111 -20.68 21.16 0.12
C CYS A 111 -19.32 21.08 -0.60
N ILE A 112 -18.96 22.12 -1.34
CA ILE A 112 -17.66 22.25 -2.04
C ILE A 112 -16.52 22.19 -1.03
N GLU A 113 -16.56 23.02 0.03
CA GLU A 113 -15.54 23.01 1.09
C GLU A 113 -15.45 21.64 1.78
N ASN A 114 -16.59 20.97 2.01
CA ASN A 114 -16.59 19.66 2.65
C ASN A 114 -15.87 18.60 1.80
N GLU A 115 -16.17 18.49 0.50
CA GLU A 115 -15.52 17.51 -0.37
C GLU A 115 -14.01 17.78 -0.49
N ILE A 116 -13.60 19.05 -0.63
CA ILE A 116 -12.19 19.45 -0.63
C ILE A 116 -11.50 19.02 0.68
N LEU A 117 -12.11 19.32 1.83
CA LEU A 117 -11.55 18.96 3.12
C LEU A 117 -11.48 17.44 3.32
N MET A 118 -12.45 16.68 2.81
CA MET A 118 -12.39 15.22 2.86
C MET A 118 -11.21 14.68 2.06
N HIS A 119 -10.97 15.21 0.86
CA HIS A 119 -9.82 14.82 0.04
C HIS A 119 -8.48 15.15 0.70
N ILE A 120 -8.34 16.35 1.27
CA ILE A 120 -7.12 16.73 2.00
C ILE A 120 -6.87 15.78 3.18
N ARG A 121 -7.93 15.40 3.91
CA ARG A 121 -7.83 14.45 5.04
C ARG A 121 -7.45 13.04 4.59
N SER A 122 -7.91 12.58 3.41
CA SER A 122 -7.51 11.28 2.89
C SER A 122 -6.05 11.27 2.45
N ASN A 123 -5.58 12.30 1.75
CA ASN A 123 -4.19 12.40 1.29
C ASN A 123 -3.20 12.59 2.45
N LYS A 124 -3.62 13.19 3.56
CA LYS A 124 -2.76 13.29 4.75
C LYS A 124 -2.30 11.92 5.28
N LYS A 125 -3.08 10.85 5.03
CA LYS A 125 -2.69 9.48 5.45
C LYS A 125 -1.51 8.94 4.65
N THR A 126 -1.39 9.34 3.39
CA THR A 126 -0.31 8.90 2.49
C THR A 126 0.86 9.89 2.47
N GLN A 127 0.73 11.08 3.07
CA GLN A 127 1.80 12.08 3.11
C GLN A 127 3.08 11.62 3.84
N SER A 128 2.99 10.60 4.70
CA SER A 128 4.16 10.00 5.36
C SER A 128 4.79 8.86 4.55
N GLU A 129 4.22 8.49 3.41
CA GLU A 129 4.79 7.48 2.52
C GLU A 129 5.97 8.08 1.78
N VAL A 130 7.08 7.36 1.76
CA VAL A 130 8.29 7.70 1.01
C VAL A 130 8.50 6.65 -0.07
N SER A 131 8.93 7.07 -1.25
CA SER A 131 9.21 6.11 -2.31
C SER A 131 10.52 5.40 -2.00
N LEU A 132 10.53 4.08 -2.16
CA LEU A 132 11.74 3.28 -1.96
C LEU A 132 12.84 3.62 -2.97
N GLN A 133 12.49 4.29 -4.06
CA GLN A 133 13.41 4.74 -5.10
C GLN A 133 13.92 6.16 -4.85
N ASP A 134 13.43 6.84 -3.81
CA ASP A 134 13.89 8.19 -3.50
C ASP A 134 15.35 8.13 -3.04
N PRO A 135 16.22 8.99 -3.60
CA PRO A 135 17.62 9.00 -3.23
C PRO A 135 17.77 9.53 -1.80
N ILE A 136 18.48 8.76 -0.97
CA ILE A 136 18.74 9.11 0.44
C ILE A 136 20.16 9.65 0.65
N GLY A 137 21.01 9.55 -0.36
CA GLY A 137 22.38 10.05 -0.32
C GLY A 137 23.18 9.69 -1.56
N VAL A 138 24.49 9.92 -1.48
CA VAL A 138 25.45 9.57 -2.53
C VAL A 138 26.51 8.63 -1.95
N ASP A 139 26.93 7.65 -2.75
CA ASP A 139 28.08 6.80 -2.42
C ASP A 139 29.40 7.58 -2.59
N ARG A 140 30.51 6.98 -2.15
CA ARG A 140 31.88 7.50 -2.31
C ARG A 140 32.27 7.75 -3.77
N ASP A 141 31.66 7.01 -4.70
CA ASP A 141 31.86 7.15 -6.14
C ASP A 141 30.91 8.18 -6.79
N GLY A 142 30.05 8.83 -5.99
CA GLY A 142 29.12 9.87 -6.45
C GLY A 142 27.80 9.36 -7.05
N ASN A 143 27.55 8.05 -7.01
CA ASN A 143 26.28 7.48 -7.43
C ASN A 143 25.18 7.71 -6.39
N GLU A 144 23.96 7.98 -6.81
CA GLU A 144 22.80 8.10 -5.92
C GLU A 144 22.48 6.74 -5.28
N ILE A 145 22.23 6.74 -3.98
CA ILE A 145 21.79 5.57 -3.22
C ILE A 145 20.31 5.75 -2.91
N ALA A 146 19.47 4.81 -3.32
CA ALA A 146 18.05 4.81 -3.01
C ALA A 146 17.77 4.12 -1.67
N LEU A 147 16.61 4.40 -1.08
CA LEU A 147 16.19 3.78 0.17
C LEU A 147 16.16 2.23 0.07
N ILE A 148 15.75 1.68 -1.07
CA ILE A 148 15.72 0.24 -1.34
C ILE A 148 17.08 -0.44 -1.24
N ASP A 149 18.17 0.29 -1.54
CA ASP A 149 19.52 -0.25 -1.53
C ASP A 149 20.07 -0.45 -0.10
N VAL A 150 19.49 0.27 0.87
CA VAL A 150 19.92 0.25 2.27
C VAL A 150 19.06 -0.68 3.13
N ILE A 151 17.84 -0.96 2.73
CA ILE A 151 16.95 -1.86 3.47
C ILE A 151 17.49 -3.29 3.35
N GLY A 152 18.08 -3.79 4.44
CA GLY A 152 18.53 -5.17 4.54
C GLY A 152 17.37 -6.16 4.46
N ASN A 153 17.59 -7.28 3.79
CA ASN A 153 16.64 -8.40 3.81
C ASN A 153 16.91 -9.25 5.06
N GLU A 154 15.89 -9.43 5.91
CA GLU A 154 15.96 -10.30 7.10
C GLU A 154 16.02 -11.80 6.75
N SER A 155 15.86 -12.17 5.47
CA SER A 155 16.00 -13.57 5.07
C SER A 155 17.42 -14.05 5.35
N GLU A 156 17.54 -14.95 6.32
CA GLU A 156 18.68 -15.86 6.49
C GLU A 156 19.15 -16.29 5.10
N SER A 157 20.44 -16.11 4.80
CA SER A 157 20.95 -16.30 3.44
C SER A 157 20.54 -17.68 2.94
N VAL A 158 19.97 -17.78 1.74
CA VAL A 158 19.61 -19.08 1.12
C VAL A 158 20.79 -20.05 1.18
N VAL A 159 22.01 -19.52 1.14
CA VAL A 159 23.25 -20.27 1.29
C VAL A 159 23.36 -20.95 2.67
N GLU A 160 23.03 -20.24 3.75
CA GLU A 160 23.07 -20.76 5.12
C GLU A 160 22.03 -21.86 5.33
N GLU A 161 20.81 -21.68 4.79
CA GLU A 161 19.75 -22.70 4.88
C GLU A 161 20.15 -24.00 4.15
N VAL A 162 20.72 -23.84 2.95
CA VAL A 162 21.21 -24.97 2.15
C VAL A 162 22.38 -25.66 2.85
N GLU A 163 23.33 -24.90 3.38
CA GLU A 163 24.47 -25.44 4.12
C GLU A 163 24.00 -26.24 5.34
N LEU A 164 23.09 -25.68 6.14
CA LEU A 164 22.53 -26.35 7.32
C LEU A 164 21.87 -27.68 6.92
N LYS A 165 21.05 -27.69 5.87
CA LYS A 165 20.42 -28.92 5.34
C LYS A 165 21.45 -29.96 4.93
N MET A 166 22.53 -29.56 4.28
CA MET A 166 23.63 -30.46 3.89
C MET A 166 24.36 -31.02 5.11
N GLN A 167 24.68 -30.18 6.10
CA GLN A 167 25.32 -30.59 7.35
C GLN A 167 24.46 -31.58 8.15
N VAL A 168 23.15 -31.32 8.25
CA VAL A 168 22.18 -32.20 8.91
C VAL A 168 22.11 -33.56 8.20
N LYS A 169 22.01 -33.57 6.86
CA LYS A 169 22.00 -34.82 6.08
C LYS A 169 23.27 -35.63 6.30
N ARG A 170 24.43 -34.96 6.33
CA ARG A 170 25.73 -35.59 6.59
C ARG A 170 25.81 -36.21 7.98
N LEU A 171 25.33 -35.50 9.00
CA LEU A 171 25.24 -36.01 10.38
C LEU A 171 24.42 -37.32 10.43
N TYR A 172 23.23 -37.34 9.82
CA TYR A 172 22.37 -38.53 9.82
C TYR A 172 23.00 -39.72 9.11
N ASN A 173 23.73 -39.49 8.01
CA ASN A 173 24.46 -40.56 7.32
C ASN A 173 25.56 -41.14 8.21
N LYS A 174 26.42 -40.30 8.80
CA LYS A 174 27.48 -40.75 9.71
C LYS A 174 26.93 -41.45 10.96
N MET A 175 25.78 -41.01 11.46
CA MET A 175 25.10 -41.72 12.56
C MET A 175 24.68 -43.14 12.18
N LYS A 176 24.32 -43.40 10.93
CA LYS A 176 23.99 -44.76 10.46
C LYS A 176 25.24 -45.62 10.31
N ASP A 177 26.32 -45.06 9.81
CA ASP A 177 27.53 -45.83 9.47
C ASP A 177 28.43 -46.12 10.68
N VAL A 178 28.52 -45.18 11.63
CA VAL A 178 29.55 -45.19 12.68
C VAL A 178 29.02 -45.67 14.03
N LEU A 179 27.75 -45.42 14.32
CA LEU A 179 27.16 -45.71 15.62
C LEU A 179 26.52 -47.09 15.66
N LYS A 180 26.73 -47.79 16.78
CA LYS A 180 25.97 -49.00 17.07
C LYS A 180 24.51 -48.66 17.32
N ALA A 181 23.59 -49.59 17.07
CA ALA A 181 22.15 -49.39 17.28
C ALA A 181 21.80 -48.77 18.65
N ARG A 182 22.46 -49.23 19.72
CA ARG A 182 22.26 -48.71 21.08
C ARG A 182 22.83 -47.29 21.30
N GLU A 183 23.93 -46.95 20.63
CA GLU A 183 24.51 -45.60 20.66
C GLU A 183 23.60 -44.61 19.91
N LYS A 184 23.13 -45.02 18.72
CA LYS A 184 22.18 -44.26 17.89
C LYS A 184 20.87 -43.99 18.63
N MET A 185 20.26 -45.02 19.22
CA MET A 185 19.03 -44.92 20.01
C MET A 185 19.16 -43.92 21.17
N VAL A 186 20.28 -43.96 21.89
CA VAL A 186 20.51 -43.02 23.01
C VAL A 186 20.59 -41.58 22.50
N LEU A 187 21.25 -41.32 21.37
CA LEU A 187 21.31 -39.97 20.79
C LEU A 187 19.95 -39.51 20.25
N GLU A 188 19.23 -40.38 19.56
CA GLU A 188 17.89 -40.08 19.02
C GLU A 188 16.92 -39.68 20.14
N LEU A 189 16.91 -40.42 21.26
CA LEU A 189 16.09 -40.09 22.43
C LEU A 189 16.60 -38.84 23.17
N ARG A 190 17.92 -38.65 23.27
CA ARG A 190 18.53 -37.55 24.02
C ARG A 190 18.28 -36.19 23.37
N TYR A 191 18.45 -36.13 22.06
CA TYR A 191 18.34 -34.89 21.27
C TYR A 191 16.99 -34.77 20.53
N GLY A 192 16.09 -35.74 20.69
CA GLY A 192 14.75 -35.68 20.09
C GLY A 192 14.78 -35.77 18.56
N LEU A 193 15.74 -36.49 17.98
CA LEU A 193 15.97 -36.50 16.53
C LEU A 193 14.85 -37.20 15.72
N LEU A 194 13.98 -37.96 16.38
CA LEU A 194 12.85 -38.65 15.74
C LEU A 194 11.53 -37.89 15.86
N ASN A 195 11.31 -37.18 16.97
CA ASN A 195 10.00 -36.65 17.34
C ASN A 195 10.04 -35.24 17.96
N GLY A 196 11.19 -34.55 17.90
CA GLY A 196 11.39 -33.21 18.44
C GLY A 196 11.49 -33.13 19.97
N THR A 197 11.27 -34.24 20.70
CA THR A 197 11.27 -34.24 22.17
C THR A 197 12.52 -34.92 22.72
N GLY A 198 13.47 -34.13 23.24
CA GLY A 198 14.65 -34.65 23.93
C GLY A 198 14.32 -35.21 25.32
N LYS A 199 15.03 -36.26 25.74
CA LYS A 199 14.88 -36.90 27.06
C LYS A 199 16.12 -36.71 27.92
N THR A 200 15.92 -36.65 29.24
CA THR A 200 17.01 -36.64 30.20
C THR A 200 17.71 -38.01 30.25
N GLN A 201 19.00 -38.04 30.61
CA GLN A 201 19.73 -39.30 30.80
C GLN A 201 19.04 -40.23 31.84
N ARG A 202 18.34 -39.66 32.83
CA ARG A 202 17.58 -40.41 33.85
C ARG A 202 16.35 -41.07 33.23
N GLU A 203 15.60 -40.36 32.41
CA GLU A 203 14.43 -40.92 31.70
C GLU A 203 14.85 -42.01 30.71
N ILE A 204 15.91 -41.77 29.93
CA ILE A 204 16.47 -42.76 29.00
C ILE A 204 16.96 -44.00 29.76
N ALA A 205 17.61 -43.81 30.91
CA ALA A 205 18.06 -44.90 31.77
C ALA A 205 16.89 -45.77 32.26
N LYS A 206 15.80 -45.13 32.70
CA LYS A 206 14.57 -45.81 33.12
C LYS A 206 13.93 -46.60 31.95
N MET A 207 13.88 -46.01 30.76
CA MET A 207 13.33 -46.66 29.56
C MET A 207 14.16 -47.87 29.10
N LEU A 208 15.48 -47.78 29.19
CA LEU A 208 16.41 -48.81 28.72
C LEU A 208 16.79 -49.83 29.79
N GLY A 209 16.24 -49.75 31.01
CA GLY A 209 16.54 -50.65 32.12
C GLY A 209 18.01 -50.65 32.55
N ILE A 210 18.69 -49.51 32.45
CA ILE A 210 20.13 -49.36 32.76
C ILE A 210 20.40 -48.18 33.68
N SER A 211 21.61 -48.09 34.23
CA SER A 211 21.98 -46.96 35.09
C SER A 211 22.14 -45.65 34.30
N ARG A 212 21.80 -44.52 34.92
CA ARG A 212 22.05 -43.18 34.36
C ARG A 212 23.52 -42.94 34.01
N SER A 213 24.44 -43.47 34.82
CA SER A 213 25.89 -43.41 34.56
C SER A 213 26.25 -44.16 33.27
N TYR A 214 25.59 -45.29 32.99
CA TYR A 214 25.82 -46.06 31.78
C TYR A 214 25.30 -45.32 30.54
N VAL A 215 24.11 -44.70 30.59
CA VAL A 215 23.60 -43.84 29.51
C VAL A 215 24.58 -42.70 29.21
N SER A 216 25.10 -42.01 30.24
CA SER A 216 26.07 -40.93 30.06
C SER A 216 27.36 -41.40 29.38
N ARG A 217 27.84 -42.62 29.72
CA ARG A 217 29.00 -43.23 29.04
C ARG A 217 28.72 -43.53 27.56
N ILE A 218 27.54 -44.04 27.24
CA ILE A 218 27.11 -44.30 25.86
C ILE A 218 27.05 -43.00 25.06
N GLU A 219 26.38 -41.96 25.58
CA GLU A 219 26.27 -40.63 24.97
C GLU A 219 27.65 -40.03 24.68
N LYS A 220 28.54 -39.96 25.70
CA LYS A 220 29.90 -39.44 25.52
C LYS A 220 30.69 -40.22 24.47
N LYS A 221 30.57 -41.54 24.45
CA LYS A 221 31.26 -42.40 23.48
C LYS A 221 30.74 -42.16 22.06
N ALA A 222 29.42 -42.07 21.88
CA ALA A 222 28.78 -41.84 20.60
C ALA A 222 29.15 -40.46 20.02
N ILE A 223 29.07 -39.39 20.84
CA ILE A 223 29.48 -38.03 20.43
C ILE A 223 30.96 -38.00 20.07
N LYS A 224 31.83 -38.66 20.84
CA LYS A 224 33.28 -38.71 20.54
C LYS A 224 33.58 -39.42 19.22
N LYS A 225 32.82 -40.47 18.86
CA LYS A 225 32.94 -41.15 17.57
C LYS A 225 32.51 -40.25 16.42
N LEU A 226 31.30 -39.67 16.51
CA LEU A 226 30.79 -38.75 15.50
C LEU A 226 31.72 -37.55 15.30
N GLY A 227 32.21 -36.96 16.40
CA GLY A 227 33.12 -35.82 16.35
C GLY A 227 34.46 -36.11 15.68
N LYS A 228 34.96 -37.35 15.72
CA LYS A 228 36.18 -37.74 14.98
C LYS A 228 35.93 -37.80 13.48
N GLU A 229 34.82 -38.43 13.08
CA GLU A 229 34.47 -38.63 11.66
C GLU A 229 33.98 -37.36 10.97
N LEU A 230 33.35 -36.44 11.70
CA LEU A 230 32.92 -35.16 11.15
C LEU A 230 34.10 -34.18 11.00
N LYS A 231 35.10 -34.23 11.90
CA LYS A 231 36.31 -33.40 11.85
C LYS A 231 37.36 -33.88 10.84
N SER A 232 37.44 -35.18 10.56
CA SER A 232 38.41 -35.73 9.60
C SER A 232 38.13 -35.31 8.16
N GLU A 233 36.90 -34.95 7.86
CA GLU A 233 36.42 -34.55 6.53
C GLU A 233 36.29 -33.02 6.36
N SER A 234 36.38 -32.21 7.42
CA SER A 234 36.41 -30.73 7.31
C SER A 234 37.78 -30.18 6.87
N PHE A 235 38.76 -31.06 6.63
CA PHE A 235 40.12 -30.74 6.16
C PHE A 235 40.45 -31.42 4.82
N LYS A 236 39.45 -31.85 4.05
CA LYS A 236 39.59 -32.38 2.70
C LYS A 236 38.78 -31.58 1.70
#